data_AF-A0A089ZBV1-F1
#
_entry.id   AF-A0A089ZBV1-F1
#
_cell.length_a   1.000
_cell.length_b   1.000
_cell.length_c   1.000
_cell.angle_alpha   90.00
_cell.angle_beta   90.00
_cell.angle_gamma   90.00
#
_symmetry.space_group_name_H-M   'P 1'
#
loop_
_entity.id
_entity.type
_entity.pdbx_description
1 polymer ?
#
loop_
_entity_poly.entity_id
_entity_poly.type
_entity_poly.pdbx_seq_one_letter_code
_entity_poly.pdbx_strand_id
1 'polypeptide(L)' 'MDAIERIEKDLELFAKNIKEVESIKIHDREKKIVEMAQNYRDDTEYYLKQKDHLTSFGCITYAHGLLDAVRLQHDLIIDE' A
#
# COMPACT_ATOMS: atom_id res chain seq x y z
N MET A 1 -5.58 7.85 17.89
CA MET A 1 -4.79 8.22 16.71
C MET A 1 -5.70 9.06 15.85
N ASP A 2 -5.24 10.24 15.43
CA ASP A 2 -6.00 11.06 14.49
C ASP A 2 -6.04 10.41 13.09
N ALA A 3 -7.02 10.75 12.26
CA ALA A 3 -7.15 10.20 10.92
C ALA A 3 -5.92 10.52 10.04
N ILE A 4 -5.36 11.73 10.18
CA ILE A 4 -4.16 12.14 9.43
C ILE A 4 -2.95 11.32 9.89
N GLU A 5 -2.73 11.25 11.21
CA GLU A 5 -1.64 10.47 11.79
C GLU A 5 -1.72 8.98 11.40
N ARG A 6 -2.94 8.43 11.27
CA ARG A 6 -3.16 7.07 10.77
C ARG A 6 -2.70 6.92 9.33
N ILE A 7 -3.15 7.80 8.44
CA ILE A 7 -2.84 7.75 7.00
C ILE A 7 -1.33 7.92 6.77
N GLU A 8 -0.67 8.83 7.50
CA GLU A 8 0.77 9.04 7.41
C GLU A 8 1.55 7.78 7.82
N LYS A 9 1.17 7.14 8.93
CA LYS A 9 1.77 5.87 9.34
C LYS A 9 1.54 4.75 8.34
N ASP A 10 0.34 4.67 7.75
CA ASP A 10 0.04 3.67 6.73
C ASP A 10 0.84 3.93 5.43
N LEU A 11 1.10 5.19 5.05
CA LEU A 11 1.98 5.55 3.92
C LEU A 11 3.43 5.13 4.18
N GLU A 12 3.95 5.36 5.38
CA GLU A 12 5.29 4.92 5.78
C GLU A 12 5.41 3.39 5.75
N LEU A 13 4.38 2.69 6.27
CA LEU A 13 4.33 1.23 6.26
C LEU A 13 4.29 0.70 4.82
N PHE A 14 3.50 1.31 3.94
CA PHE A 14 3.42 0.92 2.53
C PHE A 14 4.80 1.07 1.85
N ALA A 15 5.46 2.21 2.07
CA ALA A 15 6.80 2.49 1.52
C ALA A 15 7.87 1.51 2.02
N LYS A 16 7.71 0.95 3.22
CA LYS A 16 8.57 -0.13 3.73
C LYS A 16 8.24 -1.46 3.02
N ASN A 17 6.98 -1.86 3.03
CA ASN A 17 6.54 -3.18 2.55
C ASN A 17 6.77 -3.34 1.04
N ILE A 18 6.61 -2.28 0.25
CA ILE A 18 6.81 -2.36 -1.20
C ILE A 18 8.26 -2.65 -1.58
N LYS A 19 9.23 -2.20 -0.78
CA LYS A 19 10.66 -2.50 -0.99
C LYS A 19 10.96 -3.99 -0.86
N GLU A 20 10.22 -4.71 -0.02
CA GLU A 20 10.33 -6.17 0.09
C GLU A 20 9.91 -6.82 -1.22
N VAL A 21 8.82 -6.35 -1.83
CA VAL A 21 8.33 -6.84 -3.13
C VAL A 21 9.25 -6.45 -4.29
N GLU A 22 9.81 -5.24 -4.28
CA GLU A 22 10.80 -4.79 -5.29
C GLU A 22 12.11 -5.61 -5.24
N SER A 23 12.40 -6.24 -4.10
CA SER A 23 13.62 -7.05 -3.91
C SER A 23 13.50 -8.49 -4.42
N ILE A 24 12.31 -8.92 -4.84
CA ILE A 24 12.04 -10.29 -5.30
C ILE A 24 11.60 -10.33 -6.77
N LYS A 25 11.58 -11.53 -7.36
CA LYS A 25 11.05 -11.73 -8.71
C LYS A 25 9.56 -11.98 -8.64
N ILE A 26 8.78 -11.09 -9.26
CA ILE A 26 7.34 -11.22 -9.43
C ILE A 26 6.98 -11.42 -10.91
N HIS A 27 5.89 -12.13 -11.19
CA HIS A 27 5.40 -12.40 -12.54
C HIS A 27 4.46 -11.29 -13.06
N ASP A 28 4.16 -11.27 -14.36
CA ASP A 28 3.51 -10.12 -15.00
C ASP A 28 2.13 -9.74 -14.43
N ARG A 29 1.36 -10.70 -13.90
CA ARG A 29 0.10 -10.39 -13.20
C ARG A 29 0.31 -9.67 -11.87
N GLU A 30 1.34 -10.05 -11.10
CA GLU A 30 1.69 -9.40 -9.83
C GLU A 30 2.24 -8.00 -10.08
N LYS A 31 3.03 -7.80 -11.13
CA LYS A 31 3.50 -6.46 -11.52
C LYS A 31 2.35 -5.47 -11.68
N LYS A 32 1.26 -5.89 -12.34
CA LYS A 32 0.04 -5.06 -12.48
C LYS A 32 -0.64 -4.79 -11.15
N ILE A 33 -0.64 -5.75 -10.23
CA ILE A 33 -1.20 -5.57 -8.88
C ILE A 33 -0.35 -4.57 -8.09
N VAL A 34 0.97 -4.69 -8.14
CA VAL A 34 1.91 -3.76 -7.47
C VAL A 34 1.81 -2.36 -8.06
N GLU A 35 1.74 -2.22 -9.38
CA GLU A 35 1.53 -0.94 -10.06
C GLU A 35 0.20 -0.30 -9.62
N MET A 36 -0.87 -1.09 -9.51
CA MET A 36 -2.15 -0.60 -9.01
C MET A 36 -2.04 -0.18 -7.53
N ALA A 37 -1.33 -0.93 -6.69
CA ALA A 37 -1.09 -0.55 -5.30
C ALA A 37 -0.34 0.78 -5.19
N GLN A 38 0.67 1.01 -6.04
CA GLN A 38 1.39 2.30 -6.14
C GLN A 38 0.46 3.44 -6.55
N ASN A 39 -0.39 3.23 -7.56
CA ASN A 39 -1.37 4.25 -7.98
C ASN A 39 -2.31 4.65 -6.84
N TYR A 40 -2.82 3.69 -6.07
CA TYR A 40 -3.68 4.00 -4.91
C TYR A 40 -2.90 4.66 -3.75
N ARG A 41 -1.61 4.35 -3.59
CA ARG A 41 -0.75 5.10 -2.66
C ARG A 41 -0.59 6.55 -3.11
N ASP A 42 -0.45 6.82 -4.39
CA ASP A 42 -0.35 8.19 -4.91
C ASP A 42 -1.70 8.94 -4.79
N ASP A 43 -2.81 8.24 -5.03
CA ASP A 43 -4.17 8.77 -4.77
C ASP A 43 -4.36 9.12 -3.30
N THR A 44 -3.82 8.32 -2.39
CA THR A 44 -3.83 8.61 -0.94
C THR A 44 -3.22 9.98 -0.65
N GLU A 45 -2.04 10.27 -1.21
CA GLU A 45 -1.36 11.55 -1.03
C GLU A 45 -2.13 12.71 -1.68
N TYR A 46 -2.78 12.46 -2.82
CA TYR A 46 -3.65 13.43 -3.46
C TYR A 46 -4.84 13.80 -2.57
N TYR A 47 -5.63 12.83 -2.11
CA TYR A 47 -6.83 13.08 -1.30
C TYR A 47 -6.48 13.62 0.09
N LEU A 48 -5.33 13.25 0.65
CA LEU A 48 -4.84 13.83 1.90
C LEU A 48 -4.59 15.34 1.75
N LYS A 49 -3.96 15.77 0.63
CA LYS A 49 -3.76 17.19 0.32
C LYS A 49 -5.08 17.94 0.11
N GLN A 50 -6.10 17.27 -0.44
CA GLN A 50 -7.44 17.83 -0.59
C GLN A 50 -8.26 17.87 0.72
N LYS A 51 -7.72 17.36 1.83
CA LYS A 51 -8.41 17.18 3.12
C LYS A 51 -9.61 16.23 3.04
N ASP A 52 -9.66 15.37 2.02
CA ASP A 52 -10.61 14.27 1.95
C ASP A 52 -10.02 13.03 2.62
N HIS A 53 -10.09 13.02 3.95
CA HIS A 53 -9.44 11.98 4.76
C HIS A 53 -10.11 10.62 4.62
N LEU A 54 -11.42 10.57 4.34
CA LEU A 54 -12.13 9.30 4.18
C LEU A 54 -11.71 8.61 2.89
N THR A 55 -11.66 9.35 1.77
CA THR A 55 -11.20 8.81 0.50
C THR A 55 -9.72 8.45 0.57
N SER A 56 -8.88 9.31 1.18
CA SER A 56 -7.46 9.03 1.40
C SER A 56 -7.24 7.74 2.19
N PHE A 57 -7.98 7.53 3.28
CA PHE A 57 -7.92 6.31 4.06
C PHE A 57 -8.41 5.08 3.26
N GLY A 58 -9.44 5.23 2.43
CA GLY A 58 -9.90 4.18 1.51
C GLY A 58 -8.82 3.78 0.50
N CYS A 59 -8.10 4.76 -0.05
CA CYS A 59 -7.03 4.50 -1.00
C CYS A 59 -5.87 3.73 -0.36
N ILE A 60 -5.39 4.14 0.82
CA ILE A 60 -4.22 3.49 1.44
C ILE A 60 -4.53 2.08 1.94
N THR A 61 -5.74 1.86 2.46
CA THR A 61 -6.18 0.52 2.88
C THR A 61 -6.32 -0.42 1.69
N TYR A 62 -6.81 0.06 0.55
CA TYR A 62 -6.86 -0.73 -0.68
C TYR A 62 -5.45 -1.02 -1.23
N ALA A 63 -4.55 -0.04 -1.21
CA ALA A 63 -3.15 -0.22 -1.61
C ALA A 63 -2.46 -1.31 -0.76
N HIS A 64 -2.64 -1.29 0.56
CA HIS A 64 -2.14 -2.33 1.46
C HIS A 64 -2.74 -3.70 1.14
N GLY A 65 -4.06 -3.81 0.94
CA GLY A 65 -4.70 -5.09 0.62
C GLY A 65 -4.17 -5.71 -0.68
N LEU A 66 -3.90 -4.89 -1.70
CA LEU A 66 -3.28 -5.35 -2.95
C LEU A 66 -1.83 -5.83 -2.72
N LEU A 67 -1.04 -5.04 -1.99
CA LEU A 67 0.36 -5.35 -1.75
C LEU A 67 0.52 -6.58 -0.86
N ASP A 68 -0.29 -6.72 0.19
CA ASP A 68 -0.27 -7.86 1.10
C ASP A 68 -0.71 -9.15 0.40
N ALA A 69 -1.64 -9.08 -0.56
CA ALA A 69 -1.98 -10.24 -1.39
C ALA A 69 -0.77 -10.76 -2.20
N VAL A 70 0.09 -9.87 -2.69
CA VAL A 70 1.35 -10.26 -3.35
C VAL A 70 2.34 -10.77 -2.30
N ARG A 71 2.50 -10.09 -1.17
CA ARG A 71 3.45 -10.49 -0.11
C ARG A 71 3.14 -11.88 0.46
N LEU A 72 1.86 -12.23 0.61
CA LEU A 72 1.42 -13.57 1.04
C LEU A 72 1.78 -14.66 0.04
N GLN A 73 1.75 -14.37 -1.27
CA GLN A 73 2.12 -15.36 -2.30
C GLN A 73 3.62 -15.67 -2.32
N HIS A 74 4.43 -14.81 -1.70
CA HIS A 74 5.89 -14.94 -1.61
C HIS A 74 6.39 -15.16 -0.18
N ASP A 75 5.51 -15.57 0.74
CA ASP A 75 5.83 -15.85 2.14
C ASP A 75 6.57 -14.70 2.87
N LEU A 76 6.31 -13.45 2.45
CA LEU A 76 6.93 -12.24 3.04
C LEU A 76 6.23 -11.78 4.32
N ILE A 77 5.04 -12.32 4.60
CA ILE A 77 4.31 -12.13 5.85
C ILE A 77 4.43 -13.42 6.62
N ILE A 78 5.13 -13.39 7.76
CA ILE A 78 5.29 -14.53 8.65
C ILE A 78 4.29 -14.34 9.78
N ASP A 79 3.38 -15.30 9.95
CA ASP A 79 2.53 -15.38 11.14
C ASP A 79 3.45 -15.62 12.37
N GLU A 80 3.38 -14.74 13.36
CA GLU A 80 4.06 -14.89 14.66
C GLU A 80 3.49 -16.05 15.50
#